data_AF-A0AAN7IKE3-F1
#
_entry.id   AF-A0AAN7IKE3-F1
#
_cell.length_a   1.000
_cell.length_b   1.000
_cell.length_c   1.000
_cell.angle_alpha   90.00
_cell.angle_beta   90.00
_cell.angle_gamma   90.00
#
_symmetry.space_group_name_H-M   'P 1'
#
loop_
_entity.id
_entity.type
_entity.pdbx_description
1 polymer ?
#
loop_
_entity_poly.entity_id
_entity_poly.type
_entity_poly.pdbx_seq_one_letter_code
_entity_poly.pdbx_strand_id
1 'polypeptide(L)'
;MSDAYCSDCKRQTEVVFDHSAGDTVCSECGLVLESHSIDETSEWRTFANESGDNDPVRVGGPTNPLLADGGLSTVIAKPNGATGEFLSSSLGRWQNRGSNPDRGLILAFKTIATMSDRLGLVATIKDRANEIYKRVEDQKSSRGRNQDALLAACLYIACRQEDKPRTVKEICSVANGATKKEIGRAKEYIVKQLGLENGQSVEMGTIHAGDFMRRFCSNLGMNNQAVKAAQEAVTKSEEFDIRRSPISIAAAVIYIITQLSDDKKPLKDISVATGVAEGTIRNSYKDLYPHVSKIIPSWYAKEEDLKNLCSP
;
A
#
# COMPACT_ATOMS: atom_id res chain seq x y z
N MET A 1 11.04 12.85 -28.44
CA MET A 1 11.28 13.95 -29.38
C MET A 1 10.00 14.17 -30.16
N SER A 2 9.49 15.39 -30.13
CA SER A 2 8.35 15.84 -30.95
C SER A 2 8.89 16.28 -32.31
N ASP A 3 8.20 15.94 -33.39
CA ASP A 3 8.53 16.45 -34.73
C ASP A 3 7.68 17.69 -35.02
N ALA A 4 8.30 18.77 -35.49
CA ALA A 4 7.60 19.98 -35.92
C ALA A 4 7.94 20.32 -37.37
N TYR A 5 7.00 20.98 -38.05
CA TYR A 5 7.21 21.40 -39.43
C TYR A 5 8.09 22.64 -39.49
N CYS A 6 9.26 22.54 -40.15
CA CYS A 6 10.13 23.68 -40.39
C CYS A 6 9.79 24.35 -41.73
N SER A 7 9.52 25.65 -41.71
CA SER A 7 9.21 26.44 -42.91
C SER A 7 10.38 26.54 -43.89
N ASP A 8 11.62 26.50 -43.39
CA ASP A 8 12.83 26.65 -44.20
C ASP A 8 13.28 25.30 -44.79
N CYS A 9 13.28 24.23 -43.99
CA CYS A 9 13.55 22.86 -44.47
C CYS A 9 12.38 22.25 -45.25
N LYS A 10 11.18 22.84 -45.17
CA LYS A 10 9.92 22.40 -45.81
C LYS A 10 9.54 20.95 -45.52
N ARG A 11 9.99 20.40 -44.40
CA ARG A 11 9.73 19.04 -43.94
C ARG A 11 9.53 19.01 -42.44
N GLN A 12 9.00 17.91 -41.92
CA GLN A 12 9.04 17.63 -40.50
C GLN A 12 10.49 17.35 -40.10
N THR A 13 10.95 18.08 -39.10
CA THR A 13 12.30 18.00 -38.57
C THR A 13 12.23 17.75 -37.08
N GLU A 14 13.20 17.00 -36.58
CA GLU A 14 13.42 16.90 -35.15
C GLU A 14 13.72 18.29 -34.58
N VAL A 15 13.12 18.61 -33.42
CA VAL A 15 13.33 19.89 -32.75
C VAL A 15 14.06 19.70 -31.43
N VAL A 16 14.88 20.68 -31.10
CA VAL A 16 15.57 20.80 -29.83
C VAL A 16 14.98 21.97 -29.07
N PHE A 17 14.66 21.75 -27.79
CA PHE A 17 14.16 22.79 -26.91
C PHE A 17 15.33 23.42 -26.15
N ASP A 18 15.61 24.69 -26.41
CA ASP A 18 16.58 25.47 -25.65
C ASP A 18 15.88 26.08 -24.43
N HIS A 19 15.99 25.41 -23.29
CA HIS A 19 15.42 25.88 -22.03
C HIS A 19 16.03 27.21 -21.53
N SER A 20 17.24 27.57 -21.96
CA SER A 20 17.90 28.80 -21.51
C SER A 20 17.36 30.05 -22.19
N ALA A 21 17.01 29.93 -23.47
CA ALA A 21 16.35 30.97 -24.25
C ALA A 21 14.82 30.87 -24.17
N GLY A 22 14.27 29.69 -23.88
CA GLY A 22 12.84 29.40 -23.97
C GLY A 22 12.37 29.28 -25.41
N ASP A 23 13.18 28.67 -26.28
CA ASP A 23 12.94 28.58 -27.71
C ASP A 23 12.96 27.12 -28.20
N THR A 24 12.07 26.79 -29.13
CA THR A 24 12.08 25.51 -29.85
C THR A 24 12.77 25.71 -31.19
N VAL A 25 13.89 25.01 -31.41
CA VAL A 25 14.78 25.20 -32.55
C VAL A 25 14.82 23.96 -33.44
N CYS A 26 14.78 24.15 -34.75
CA CYS A 26 15.00 23.08 -35.72
C CYS A 26 16.45 22.59 -35.64
N SER A 27 16.66 21.28 -35.46
CA SER A 27 18.01 20.70 -35.35
C SER A 27 18.82 20.78 -36.66
N GLU A 28 18.16 20.88 -37.81
CA GLU A 28 18.81 20.84 -39.12
C GLU A 28 19.26 22.21 -39.63
N CYS A 29 18.43 23.25 -39.48
CA CYS A 29 18.72 24.59 -40.01
C CYS A 29 18.92 25.67 -38.93
N GLY A 30 18.66 25.35 -37.66
CA GLY A 30 18.80 26.32 -36.56
C GLY A 30 17.69 27.38 -36.50
N LEU A 31 16.63 27.26 -37.30
CA LEU A 31 15.49 28.17 -37.24
C LEU A 31 14.71 27.99 -35.93
N VAL A 32 14.43 29.09 -35.25
CA VAL A 32 13.49 29.13 -34.12
C VAL A 32 12.07 28.97 -34.65
N LEU A 33 11.43 27.85 -34.33
CA LEU A 33 10.07 27.51 -34.77
C LEU A 33 9.02 28.08 -33.81
N GLU A 34 9.34 28.11 -32.52
CA GLU A 34 8.51 28.69 -31.47
C GLU A 34 9.41 29.42 -30.49
N SER A 35 9.03 30.63 -30.10
CA SER A 35 9.79 31.47 -29.15
C SER A 35 8.98 31.75 -27.91
N HIS A 36 9.63 31.95 -26.77
CA HIS A 36 8.98 32.22 -25.47
C HIS A 36 8.07 31.07 -25.00
N SER A 37 8.50 29.83 -25.22
CA SER A 37 7.81 28.67 -24.67
C SER A 37 7.84 28.70 -23.14
N ILE A 38 6.72 28.35 -22.54
CA ILE A 38 6.61 28.21 -21.08
C ILE A 38 7.35 26.93 -20.68
N ASP A 39 8.30 27.05 -19.75
CA ASP A 39 9.00 25.89 -19.22
C ASP A 39 8.08 25.09 -18.29
N GLU A 40 7.67 23.90 -18.73
CA GLU A 40 6.89 22.94 -17.93
C GLU A 40 7.77 22.05 -17.05
N THR A 41 9.09 22.27 -17.03
CA THR A 41 9.99 21.52 -16.15
C THR A 41 9.86 21.99 -14.70
N SER A 42 10.90 21.82 -13.88
CA SER A 42 10.76 22.04 -12.44
C SER A 42 10.40 23.50 -12.13
N GLU A 43 9.39 23.69 -11.27
CA GLU A 43 8.99 25.02 -10.79
C GLU A 43 10.21 25.81 -10.30
N TRP A 44 10.25 27.11 -10.64
CA TRP A 44 11.28 28.03 -10.16
C TRP A 44 11.24 28.12 -8.63
N ARG A 45 12.18 27.46 -7.94
CA ARG A 45 12.27 27.48 -6.48
C ARG A 45 13.14 28.64 -6.02
N THR A 46 12.56 29.53 -5.21
CA THR A 46 13.34 30.52 -4.47
C THR A 46 13.97 29.85 -3.24
N PHE A 47 15.22 29.40 -3.35
CA PHE A 47 15.96 28.80 -2.23
C PHE A 47 16.29 29.81 -1.09
N ALA A 48 15.97 31.10 -1.27
CA ALA A 48 16.33 32.17 -0.35
C ALA A 48 15.49 32.24 0.94
N ASN A 49 14.47 31.38 1.11
CA ASN A 49 13.71 31.28 2.36
C ASN A 49 13.68 29.82 2.82
N GLU A 50 14.49 29.48 3.82
CA GLU A 50 14.51 28.19 4.52
C GLU A 50 13.21 27.85 5.28
N SER A 51 12.15 28.64 5.10
CA SER A 51 10.82 28.37 5.64
C SER A 51 10.00 27.65 4.58
N GLY A 52 10.15 26.33 4.48
CA GLY A 52 9.49 25.47 3.47
C GLY A 52 7.95 25.46 3.47
N ASP A 53 7.30 26.36 4.21
CA ASP A 53 5.85 26.46 4.37
C ASP A 53 5.23 27.67 3.63
N ASN A 54 6.05 28.62 3.15
CA ASN A 54 5.56 29.83 2.47
C ASN A 54 6.34 30.09 1.18
N ASP A 55 5.92 29.44 0.10
CA ASP A 55 6.38 29.75 -1.26
C ASP A 55 5.46 30.82 -1.88
N PRO A 56 5.88 32.10 -1.95
CA PRO A 56 5.05 33.17 -2.49
C PRO A 56 4.86 33.09 -4.01
N VAL A 57 5.64 32.25 -4.71
CA VAL A 57 5.54 32.04 -6.16
C VAL A 57 4.52 30.95 -6.49
N ARG A 58 4.23 30.04 -5.56
CA ARG A 58 3.23 28.99 -5.74
C ARG A 58 1.81 29.59 -5.74
N VAL A 59 1.24 29.72 -6.94
CA VAL A 59 -0.13 30.25 -7.16
C VAL A 59 -1.24 29.18 -7.06
N GLY A 60 -0.88 27.91 -6.83
CA GLY A 60 -1.84 26.81 -6.74
C GLY A 60 -1.37 25.64 -5.88
N GLY A 61 -2.32 24.96 -5.23
CA GLY A 61 -2.07 23.73 -4.48
C GLY A 61 -2.00 22.49 -5.39
N PRO A 62 -1.45 21.37 -4.90
CA PRO A 62 -1.46 20.11 -5.65
C PRO A 62 -2.89 19.64 -5.88
N THR A 63 -3.23 19.32 -7.13
CA THR A 63 -4.53 18.77 -7.49
C THR A 63 -4.57 17.27 -7.23
N ASN A 64 -5.66 16.78 -6.64
CA ASN A 64 -5.91 15.36 -6.47
C ASN A 64 -6.95 14.88 -7.51
N PRO A 65 -6.56 14.11 -8.54
CA PRO A 65 -7.46 13.66 -9.60
C PRO A 65 -8.57 12.70 -9.12
N LEU A 66 -8.46 12.16 -7.90
CA LEU A 66 -9.50 11.31 -7.32
C LEU A 66 -10.70 12.10 -6.77
N LEU A 67 -10.63 13.43 -6.74
CA LEU A 67 -11.71 14.32 -6.31
C LEU A 67 -12.40 14.93 -7.54
N ALA A 68 -13.69 15.25 -7.43
CA ALA A 68 -14.51 15.64 -8.58
C ALA A 68 -13.97 16.88 -9.31
N ASP A 69 -13.51 17.88 -8.56
CA ASP A 69 -12.91 19.12 -9.09
C ASP A 69 -11.40 19.19 -8.83
N GLY A 70 -10.70 18.05 -8.77
CA GLY A 70 -9.27 18.05 -8.44
C GLY A 70 -8.94 18.52 -7.02
N GLY A 71 -9.95 18.72 -6.16
CA GLY A 71 -9.81 19.30 -4.83
C GLY A 71 -9.77 20.83 -4.77
N LEU A 72 -10.27 21.54 -5.80
CA LEU A 72 -10.27 23.02 -5.90
C LEU A 72 -11.08 23.77 -4.82
N SER A 73 -11.52 23.10 -3.75
CA SER A 73 -12.19 23.74 -2.62
C SER A 73 -11.19 24.28 -1.59
N THR A 74 -11.31 25.54 -1.22
CA THR A 74 -10.53 26.13 -0.12
C THR A 74 -11.24 25.98 1.22
N VAL A 75 -10.48 25.74 2.30
CA VAL A 75 -11.02 25.74 3.67
C VAL A 75 -10.60 27.02 4.37
N ILE A 76 -11.57 27.81 4.84
CA ILE A 76 -11.28 28.96 5.69
C ILE A 76 -10.90 28.42 7.09
N ALA A 77 -9.64 28.59 7.48
CA ALA A 77 -9.17 28.25 8.81
C ALA A 77 -9.31 29.44 9.76
N LYS A 78 -9.32 29.16 11.07
CA LYS A 78 -9.30 30.20 12.10
C LYS A 78 -7.97 30.97 12.02
N PRO A 79 -7.97 32.31 12.02
CA PRO A 79 -6.74 33.08 12.05
C PRO A 79 -5.98 32.85 13.37
N ASN A 80 -4.65 32.76 13.27
CA ASN A 80 -3.76 32.61 14.43
C ASN A 80 -3.96 33.79 15.40
N GLY A 81 -4.19 33.49 16.69
CA GLY A 81 -4.40 34.50 17.74
C GLY A 81 -5.85 34.88 18.03
N ALA A 82 -6.84 34.39 17.28
CA ALA A 82 -8.25 34.62 17.62
C ALA A 82 -8.67 33.82 18.87
N THR A 83 -9.36 34.45 19.82
CA THR A 83 -9.79 33.82 21.10
C THR A 83 -11.18 33.17 21.03
N GLY A 84 -11.94 33.37 19.95
CA GLY A 84 -13.30 32.81 19.77
C GLY A 84 -13.33 31.43 19.09
N GLU A 85 -14.39 30.66 19.36
CA GLU A 85 -14.63 29.36 18.72
C GLU A 85 -15.11 29.56 17.27
N PHE A 86 -14.19 29.40 16.30
CA PHE A 86 -14.44 29.69 14.88
C PHE A 86 -15.63 28.91 14.30
N LEU A 87 -15.88 27.70 14.81
CA LEU A 87 -17.03 26.87 14.43
C LEU A 87 -18.39 27.48 14.81
N SER A 88 -18.43 28.37 15.81
CA SER A 88 -19.63 29.09 16.25
C SER A 88 -19.88 30.40 15.52
N SER A 89 -18.88 30.92 14.79
CA SER A 89 -19.02 32.11 13.95
C SER A 89 -19.98 31.87 12.78
N SER A 90 -20.67 32.93 12.32
CA SER A 90 -21.54 32.84 11.14
C SER A 90 -20.80 32.23 9.96
N LEU A 91 -19.56 32.64 9.72
CA LEU A 91 -18.72 32.18 8.60
C LEU A 91 -18.43 30.66 8.66
N GLY A 92 -18.04 30.13 9.83
CA GLY A 92 -17.84 28.68 10.00
C GLY A 92 -19.11 27.86 9.82
N ARG A 93 -20.28 28.42 10.17
CA ARG A 93 -21.59 27.80 9.89
C ARG A 93 -21.95 27.87 8.40
N TRP A 94 -21.71 28.99 7.74
CA TRP A 94 -21.95 29.15 6.29
C TRP A 94 -21.07 28.21 5.46
N GLN A 95 -19.80 28.04 5.83
CA GLN A 95 -18.91 27.10 5.17
C GLN A 95 -19.35 25.64 5.37
N ASN A 96 -19.82 25.28 6.57
CA ASN A 96 -20.39 23.93 6.81
C ASN A 96 -21.72 23.69 6.07
N ARG A 97 -22.43 24.75 5.67
CA ARG A 97 -23.64 24.65 4.81
C ARG A 97 -23.31 24.47 3.34
N GLY A 98 -22.09 24.78 2.91
CA GLY A 98 -21.62 24.49 1.56
C GLY A 98 -21.61 22.98 1.32
N SER A 99 -22.44 22.51 0.40
CA SER A 99 -22.47 21.10 -0.01
C SER A 99 -21.22 20.78 -0.82
N ASN A 100 -20.12 20.42 -0.15
CA ASN A 100 -18.97 19.83 -0.83
C ASN A 100 -19.28 18.35 -1.10
N PRO A 101 -19.50 17.93 -2.37
CA PRO A 101 -19.82 16.55 -2.71
C PRO A 101 -18.70 15.58 -2.30
N ASP A 102 -17.46 16.07 -2.24
CA ASP A 102 -16.27 15.27 -1.92
C ASP A 102 -16.00 15.15 -0.41
N ARG A 103 -16.80 15.79 0.46
CA ARG A 103 -16.59 15.74 1.92
C ARG A 103 -16.55 14.30 2.45
N GLY A 104 -17.38 13.41 1.91
CA GLY A 104 -17.38 11.98 2.25
C GLY A 104 -16.09 11.27 1.82
N LEU A 105 -15.64 11.52 0.59
CA LEU A 105 -14.39 10.99 0.04
C LEU A 105 -13.16 11.48 0.83
N ILE A 106 -13.10 12.76 1.18
CA ILE A 106 -12.01 13.33 1.98
C ILE A 106 -11.92 12.67 3.35
N LEU A 107 -13.06 12.46 4.01
CA LEU A 107 -13.10 11.76 5.30
C LEU A 107 -12.63 10.30 5.15
N ALA A 108 -13.09 9.61 4.11
CA ALA A 108 -12.69 8.24 3.80
C ALA A 108 -11.17 8.12 3.55
N PHE A 109 -10.59 9.00 2.73
CA PHE A 109 -9.15 9.02 2.46
C PHE A 109 -8.35 9.32 3.72
N LYS A 110 -8.84 10.21 4.59
CA LYS A 110 -8.22 10.46 5.90
C LYS A 110 -8.24 9.21 6.78
N THR A 111 -9.34 8.47 6.82
CA THR A 111 -9.41 7.21 7.58
C THR A 111 -8.55 6.10 6.99
N ILE A 112 -8.44 5.99 5.67
CA ILE A 112 -7.51 5.05 5.01
C ILE A 112 -6.07 5.41 5.36
N ALA A 113 -5.72 6.71 5.35
CA ALA A 113 -4.40 7.18 5.74
C ALA A 113 -4.08 6.80 7.20
N THR A 114 -4.99 7.05 8.15
CA THR A 114 -4.74 6.68 9.56
C THR A 114 -4.61 5.18 9.77
N MET A 115 -5.40 4.36 9.08
CA MET A 115 -5.25 2.90 9.12
C MET A 115 -3.91 2.45 8.51
N SER A 116 -3.48 3.09 7.41
CA SER A 116 -2.24 2.78 6.72
C SER A 116 -1.01 3.14 7.55
N ASP A 117 -1.03 4.30 8.20
CA ASP A 117 0.05 4.79 9.07
C ASP A 117 0.21 3.88 10.30
N ARG A 118 -0.90 3.44 10.91
CA ARG A 118 -0.89 2.46 12.01
C ARG A 118 -0.26 1.11 11.63
N LEU A 119 -0.35 0.73 10.36
CA LEU A 119 0.23 -0.52 9.82
C LEU A 119 1.63 -0.33 9.21
N GLY A 120 2.15 0.90 9.18
CA GLY A 120 3.42 1.23 8.53
C GLY A 120 3.44 0.91 7.04
N LEU A 121 2.34 1.17 6.33
CA LEU A 121 2.24 0.91 4.89
C LEU A 121 2.88 2.02 4.04
N VAL A 122 3.36 1.65 2.86
CA VAL A 122 3.94 2.59 1.89
C VAL A 122 2.84 3.43 1.23
N ALA A 123 3.16 4.66 0.85
CA ALA A 123 2.23 5.58 0.18
C ALA A 123 1.56 4.96 -1.06
N THR A 124 2.27 4.14 -1.84
CA THR A 124 1.71 3.45 -3.01
C THR A 124 0.48 2.60 -2.67
N ILE A 125 0.51 1.89 -1.54
CA ILE A 125 -0.61 1.06 -1.07
C ILE A 125 -1.79 1.96 -0.63
N LYS A 126 -1.51 3.09 0.02
CA LYS A 126 -2.53 4.06 0.43
C LYS A 126 -3.23 4.66 -0.78
N ASP A 127 -2.48 5.07 -1.80
CA ASP A 127 -3.01 5.69 -3.01
C ASP A 127 -3.84 4.67 -3.81
N ARG A 128 -3.37 3.43 -3.90
CA ARG A 128 -4.13 2.33 -4.50
C ARG A 128 -5.42 2.03 -3.74
N ALA A 129 -5.41 2.06 -2.41
CA ALA A 129 -6.61 1.88 -1.59
C ALA A 129 -7.64 3.01 -1.81
N ASN A 130 -7.17 4.26 -1.94
CA ASN A 130 -8.01 5.41 -2.25
C ASN A 130 -8.66 5.28 -3.62
N GLU A 131 -7.90 4.84 -4.63
CA GLU A 131 -8.41 4.58 -5.98
C GLU A 131 -9.50 3.50 -5.99
N ILE A 132 -9.27 2.37 -5.33
CA ILE A 132 -10.27 1.28 -5.20
C ILE A 132 -11.54 1.82 -4.52
N TYR A 133 -11.40 2.59 -3.44
CA TYR A 133 -12.56 3.16 -2.75
C TYR A 133 -13.34 4.13 -3.65
N LYS A 134 -12.64 5.00 -4.39
CA LYS A 134 -13.25 5.96 -5.32
C LYS A 134 -14.09 5.26 -6.40
N ARG A 135 -13.54 4.21 -7.03
CA ARG A 135 -14.26 3.40 -8.03
C ARG A 135 -15.55 2.78 -7.46
N VAL A 136 -15.50 2.26 -6.24
CA VAL A 136 -16.68 1.67 -5.58
C VAL A 136 -17.74 2.72 -5.23
N GLU A 137 -17.31 3.91 -4.81
CA GLU A 137 -18.22 5.01 -4.45
C GLU A 137 -18.89 5.63 -5.68
N ASP A 138 -18.18 5.75 -6.81
CA ASP A 138 -18.72 6.29 -8.05
C ASP A 138 -19.86 5.43 -8.63
N GLN A 139 -19.86 4.12 -8.34
CA GLN A 139 -20.96 3.21 -8.67
C GLN A 139 -22.20 3.39 -7.75
N LYS A 140 -22.14 4.27 -6.73
CA LYS A 140 -23.19 4.55 -5.72
C LYS A 140 -23.77 3.32 -5.03
N SER A 141 -23.04 2.21 -5.07
CA SER A 141 -23.50 0.88 -4.66
C SER A 141 -23.20 0.61 -3.17
N SER A 142 -22.42 1.47 -2.50
CA SER A 142 -21.92 1.33 -1.11
C SER A 142 -22.95 1.61 -0.01
N ARG A 143 -24.15 2.12 -0.33
CA ARG A 143 -25.15 2.58 0.65
C ARG A 143 -25.65 1.46 1.58
N GLY A 144 -25.67 1.73 2.88
CA GLY A 144 -26.18 0.83 3.93
C GLY A 144 -25.19 -0.17 4.50
N ARG A 145 -23.90 -0.09 4.11
CA ARG A 145 -22.84 -0.94 4.68
C ARG A 145 -22.01 -0.18 5.72
N ASN A 146 -21.35 -0.94 6.59
CA ASN A 146 -20.38 -0.37 7.53
C ASN A 146 -19.21 0.23 6.74
N GLN A 147 -19.06 1.56 6.82
CA GLN A 147 -18.07 2.32 6.06
C GLN A 147 -16.64 1.94 6.48
N ASP A 148 -16.37 1.78 7.78
CA ASP A 148 -15.06 1.37 8.27
C ASP A 148 -14.65 -0.02 7.76
N ALA A 149 -15.61 -0.94 7.64
CA ALA A 149 -15.37 -2.27 7.07
C ALA A 149 -15.05 -2.20 5.56
N LEU A 150 -15.70 -1.27 4.84
CA LEU A 150 -15.46 -1.06 3.41
C LEU A 150 -14.05 -0.49 3.17
N LEU A 151 -13.67 0.54 3.95
CA LEU A 151 -12.35 1.16 3.87
C LEU A 151 -11.22 0.16 4.23
N ALA A 152 -11.42 -0.62 5.29
CA ALA A 152 -10.50 -1.69 5.68
C ALA A 152 -10.37 -2.77 4.58
N ALA A 153 -11.47 -3.11 3.90
CA ALA A 153 -11.44 -4.05 2.79
C ALA A 153 -10.73 -3.49 1.55
N CYS A 154 -10.88 -2.20 1.23
CA CYS A 154 -10.10 -1.53 0.18
C CYS A 154 -8.60 -1.60 0.47
N LEU A 155 -8.20 -1.33 1.71
CA LEU A 155 -6.80 -1.41 2.14
C LEU A 155 -6.26 -2.85 2.03
N TYR A 156 -7.06 -3.85 2.44
CA TYR A 156 -6.71 -5.25 2.31
C TYR A 156 -6.49 -5.67 0.83
N ILE A 157 -7.36 -5.22 -0.08
CA ILE A 157 -7.25 -5.51 -1.51
C ILE A 157 -6.00 -4.82 -2.09
N ALA A 158 -5.76 -3.55 -1.77
CA ALA A 158 -4.58 -2.82 -2.21
C ALA A 158 -3.28 -3.51 -1.76
N CYS A 159 -3.18 -3.94 -0.50
CA CYS A 159 -2.02 -4.69 0.00
C CYS A 159 -1.75 -5.98 -0.79
N ARG A 160 -2.82 -6.62 -1.29
CA ARG A 160 -2.72 -7.88 -2.03
C ARG A 160 -2.40 -7.67 -3.52
N GLN A 161 -2.79 -6.54 -4.10
CA GLN A 161 -2.41 -6.17 -5.47
C GLN A 161 -0.95 -5.72 -5.57
N GLU A 162 -0.40 -5.15 -4.50
CA GLU A 162 0.99 -4.69 -4.41
C GLU A 162 1.97 -5.77 -3.89
N ASP A 163 1.60 -7.05 -3.97
CA ASP A 163 2.38 -8.22 -3.51
C ASP A 163 2.91 -8.11 -2.07
N LYS A 164 2.20 -7.37 -1.21
CA LYS A 164 2.54 -7.18 0.22
C LYS A 164 1.35 -7.55 1.10
N PRO A 165 0.83 -8.79 1.00
CA PRO A 165 -0.42 -9.16 1.64
C PRO A 165 -0.37 -8.96 3.16
N ARG A 166 -1.44 -8.36 3.68
CA ARG A 166 -1.74 -8.29 5.11
C ARG A 166 -2.79 -9.35 5.45
N THR A 167 -2.67 -9.98 6.61
CA THR A 167 -3.67 -10.89 7.11
C THR A 167 -4.93 -10.12 7.49
N VAL A 168 -6.09 -10.77 7.41
CA VAL A 168 -7.35 -10.12 7.81
C VAL A 168 -7.33 -9.75 9.30
N LYS A 169 -6.53 -10.45 10.13
CA LYS A 169 -6.35 -10.12 11.55
C LYS A 169 -5.59 -8.81 11.74
N GLU A 170 -4.51 -8.58 10.97
CA GLU A 170 -3.76 -7.32 11.00
C GLU A 170 -4.62 -6.13 10.53
N ILE A 171 -5.45 -6.32 9.49
CA ILE A 171 -6.36 -5.25 9.05
C ILE A 171 -7.46 -4.99 10.09
N CYS A 172 -7.97 -6.04 10.72
CA CYS A 172 -9.01 -5.93 11.75
C CYS A 172 -8.51 -5.21 13.01
N SER A 173 -7.22 -5.26 13.35
CA SER A 173 -6.69 -4.56 14.53
C SER A 173 -6.62 -3.04 14.36
N VAL A 174 -6.58 -2.55 13.12
CA VAL A 174 -6.56 -1.11 12.82
C VAL A 174 -7.91 -0.55 12.35
N ALA A 175 -8.84 -1.43 11.97
CA ALA A 175 -10.19 -1.04 11.59
C ALA A 175 -10.97 -0.57 12.83
N ASN A 176 -11.59 0.62 12.77
CA ASN A 176 -12.28 1.25 13.89
C ASN A 176 -13.59 0.50 14.26
N GLY A 177 -13.47 -0.66 14.91
CA GLY A 177 -14.63 -1.45 15.37
C GLY A 177 -15.22 -2.41 14.32
N ALA A 178 -14.63 -2.52 13.12
CA ALA A 178 -15.08 -3.48 12.12
C ALA A 178 -14.64 -4.91 12.45
N THR A 179 -15.56 -5.86 12.37
CA THR A 179 -15.27 -7.27 12.65
C THR A 179 -14.66 -7.98 11.44
N LYS A 180 -13.90 -9.07 11.68
CA LYS A 180 -13.35 -9.93 10.62
C LYS A 180 -14.41 -10.40 9.59
N LYS A 181 -15.64 -10.68 10.05
CA LYS A 181 -16.74 -11.12 9.18
C LYS A 181 -17.22 -10.00 8.26
N GLU A 182 -17.34 -8.78 8.78
CA GLU A 182 -17.75 -7.61 7.98
C GLU A 182 -16.70 -7.25 6.93
N ILE A 183 -15.41 -7.27 7.30
CA ILE A 183 -14.30 -7.04 6.36
C ILE A 183 -14.31 -8.10 5.25
N GLY A 184 -14.57 -9.37 5.59
CA GLY A 184 -14.71 -10.45 4.60
C GLY A 184 -15.87 -10.21 3.62
N ARG A 185 -17.05 -9.84 4.12
CA ARG A 185 -18.23 -9.53 3.30
C ARG A 185 -17.99 -8.28 2.43
N ALA A 186 -17.34 -7.26 2.97
CA ALA A 186 -16.99 -6.04 2.24
C ALA A 186 -15.98 -6.32 1.12
N LYS A 187 -14.97 -7.16 1.37
CA LYS A 187 -14.01 -7.62 0.35
C LYS A 187 -14.72 -8.33 -0.80
N GLU A 188 -15.55 -9.33 -0.52
CA GLU A 188 -16.29 -10.07 -1.56
C GLU A 188 -17.16 -9.13 -2.40
N TYR A 189 -17.80 -8.17 -1.72
CA TYR A 189 -18.60 -7.16 -2.38
C TYR A 189 -17.77 -6.26 -3.30
N ILE A 190 -16.64 -5.71 -2.84
CA ILE A 190 -15.75 -4.86 -3.65
C ILE A 190 -15.24 -5.63 -4.86
N VAL A 191 -14.75 -6.87 -4.67
CA VAL A 191 -14.26 -7.72 -5.77
C VAL A 191 -15.35 -7.97 -6.80
N LYS A 192 -16.59 -8.18 -6.36
CA LYS A 192 -17.74 -8.33 -7.26
C LYS A 192 -18.03 -7.04 -8.04
N GLN A 193 -18.00 -5.87 -7.39
CA GLN A 193 -18.25 -4.58 -8.06
C GLN A 193 -17.17 -4.24 -9.09
N LEU A 194 -15.90 -4.37 -8.71
CA LEU A 194 -14.77 -4.11 -9.60
C LEU A 194 -14.69 -5.14 -10.74
N GLY A 195 -15.09 -6.39 -10.49
CA GLY A 195 -15.15 -7.41 -11.54
C GLY A 195 -16.27 -7.17 -12.56
N LEU A 196 -17.37 -6.52 -12.15
CA LEU A 196 -18.44 -6.09 -13.06
C LEU A 196 -18.00 -4.91 -13.94
N GLU A 197 -17.17 -4.02 -13.41
CA GLU A 197 -16.62 -2.86 -14.13
C GLU A 197 -15.60 -3.25 -15.19
N ASN A 198 -14.68 -4.17 -14.86
CA ASN A 198 -13.59 -4.55 -15.76
C ASN A 198 -13.94 -5.68 -16.74
N GLY A 199 -15.13 -6.30 -16.63
CA GLY A 199 -15.49 -7.48 -17.43
C GLY A 199 -14.59 -8.71 -17.20
N GLN A 200 -13.71 -8.65 -16.21
CA GLN A 200 -12.73 -9.65 -15.83
C GLN A 200 -12.69 -9.74 -14.30
N SER A 201 -12.45 -10.94 -13.77
CA SER A 201 -12.26 -11.13 -12.33
C SER A 201 -11.06 -10.31 -11.87
N VAL A 202 -11.25 -9.46 -10.85
CA VAL A 202 -10.13 -8.73 -10.22
C VAL A 202 -9.05 -9.74 -9.84
N GLU A 203 -7.87 -9.62 -10.46
CA GLU A 203 -6.71 -10.41 -10.09
C GLU A 203 -6.28 -10.02 -8.68
N MET A 204 -6.76 -10.78 -7.71
CA MET A 204 -6.20 -10.75 -6.38
C MET A 204 -5.01 -11.70 -6.38
N GLY A 205 -3.79 -11.16 -6.43
CA GLY A 205 -2.55 -11.93 -6.45
C GLY A 205 -2.55 -13.15 -5.51
N THR A 206 -1.89 -14.22 -5.91
CA THR A 206 -1.77 -15.43 -5.09
C THR A 206 -1.03 -15.10 -3.79
N ILE A 207 -1.52 -15.62 -2.66
CA ILE A 207 -0.88 -15.39 -1.37
C ILE A 207 0.11 -16.52 -1.14
N HIS A 208 1.39 -16.20 -1.07
CA HIS A 208 2.44 -17.16 -0.78
C HIS A 208 2.80 -17.13 0.70
N ALA A 209 3.35 -18.24 1.21
CA ALA A 209 3.81 -18.29 2.59
C ALA A 209 5.05 -17.39 2.80
N GLY A 210 5.85 -17.20 1.74
CA GLY A 210 7.06 -16.38 1.75
C GLY A 210 6.80 -14.90 2.05
N ASP A 211 5.64 -14.37 1.63
CA ASP A 211 5.27 -12.95 1.77
C ASP A 211 5.19 -12.48 3.23
N PHE A 212 4.88 -13.41 4.13
CA PHE A 212 4.76 -13.12 5.56
C PHE A 212 6.06 -13.33 6.33
N MET A 213 7.00 -14.10 5.76
CA MET A 213 8.16 -14.63 6.51
C MET A 213 8.99 -13.53 7.13
N ARG A 214 9.40 -12.54 6.33
CA ARG A 214 10.23 -11.42 6.81
C ARG A 214 9.57 -10.69 7.97
N ARG A 215 8.26 -10.41 7.88
CA ARG A 215 7.53 -9.65 8.90
C ARG A 215 7.40 -10.43 10.21
N PHE A 216 7.03 -11.70 10.13
CA PHE A 216 6.90 -12.55 11.31
C PHE A 216 8.25 -12.79 11.99
N CYS A 217 9.31 -13.03 11.22
CA CYS A 217 10.66 -13.16 11.75
C CYS A 217 11.16 -11.87 12.42
N SER A 218 10.92 -10.70 11.82
CA SER A 218 11.27 -9.40 12.41
C SER A 218 10.51 -9.16 13.72
N ASN A 219 9.21 -9.47 13.77
CA ASN A 219 8.41 -9.33 15.00
C ASN A 219 8.89 -10.25 16.14
N LEU A 220 9.46 -11.41 15.80
CA LEU A 220 10.04 -12.35 16.76
C LEU A 220 11.49 -12.03 17.14
N GLY A 221 12.11 -11.02 16.51
CA GLY A 221 13.51 -10.65 16.75
C GLY A 221 14.53 -11.70 16.29
N MET A 222 14.21 -12.47 15.23
CA MET A 222 15.10 -13.51 14.72
C MET A 222 16.35 -12.91 14.04
N ASN A 223 17.49 -13.62 14.15
CA ASN A 223 18.73 -13.23 13.46
C ASN A 223 18.60 -13.39 11.93
N ASN A 224 19.32 -12.57 11.16
CA ASN A 224 19.28 -12.54 9.69
C ASN A 224 19.58 -13.91 9.05
N GLN A 225 20.47 -14.71 9.65
CA GLN A 225 20.74 -16.07 9.19
C GLN A 225 19.49 -16.97 9.31
N ALA A 226 18.80 -16.91 10.45
CA ALA A 226 17.57 -17.67 10.66
C ALA A 226 16.43 -17.19 9.74
N VAL A 227 16.33 -15.88 9.48
CA VAL A 227 15.35 -15.33 8.52
C VAL A 227 15.61 -15.84 7.11
N LYS A 228 16.87 -15.88 6.67
CA LYS A 228 17.24 -16.40 5.34
C LYS A 228 16.92 -17.89 5.23
N ALA A 229 17.26 -18.68 6.26
CA ALA A 229 16.92 -20.09 6.32
C ALA A 229 15.40 -20.31 6.25
N ALA A 230 14.61 -19.45 6.92
CA ALA A 230 13.15 -19.55 6.91
C ALA A 230 12.51 -19.20 5.59
N GLN A 231 13.08 -18.23 4.87
CA GLN A 231 12.62 -17.88 3.54
C GLN A 231 12.91 -19.02 2.55
N GLU A 232 14.13 -19.58 2.57
CA GLU A 232 14.49 -20.75 1.73
C GLU A 232 13.66 -21.99 2.06
N ALA A 233 13.43 -22.26 3.34
CA ALA A 233 12.60 -23.37 3.80
C ALA A 233 11.15 -23.23 3.33
N VAL A 234 10.56 -22.04 3.41
CA VAL A 234 9.20 -21.86 2.90
C VAL A 234 9.12 -22.05 1.39
N THR A 235 10.06 -21.52 0.61
CA THR A 235 10.06 -21.73 -0.84
C THR A 235 10.14 -23.21 -1.20
N LYS A 236 10.99 -24.00 -0.51
CA LYS A 236 11.03 -25.45 -0.68
C LYS A 236 9.78 -26.16 -0.20
N SER A 237 9.10 -25.63 0.83
CA SER A 237 7.86 -26.21 1.34
C SER A 237 6.72 -26.14 0.33
N GLU A 238 6.75 -25.18 -0.61
CA GLU A 238 5.75 -25.04 -1.68
C GLU A 238 5.85 -26.15 -2.74
N GLU A 239 6.97 -26.87 -2.82
CA GLU A 239 7.11 -28.06 -3.70
C GLU A 239 6.34 -29.28 -3.18
N PHE A 240 5.94 -29.27 -1.91
CA PHE A 240 5.20 -30.37 -1.27
C PHE A 240 3.69 -30.05 -1.20
N ASP A 241 2.82 -31.03 -1.48
CA ASP A 241 1.35 -30.86 -1.41
C ASP A 241 0.85 -30.83 0.05
N ILE A 242 1.12 -29.73 0.75
CA ILE A 242 0.67 -29.51 2.13
C ILE A 242 -0.66 -28.75 2.09
N ARG A 243 -1.76 -29.43 2.44
CA ARG A 243 -3.12 -28.85 2.45
C ARG A 243 -3.40 -27.98 3.67
N ARG A 244 -2.58 -26.94 3.87
CA ARG A 244 -2.72 -25.95 4.94
C ARG A 244 -2.71 -24.53 4.39
N SER A 245 -3.22 -23.57 5.16
CA SER A 245 -3.17 -22.17 4.73
C SER A 245 -1.72 -21.66 4.72
N PRO A 246 -1.34 -20.78 3.78
CA PRO A 246 0.03 -20.26 3.67
C PRO A 246 0.57 -19.65 4.96
N ILE A 247 -0.29 -18.97 5.73
CA ILE A 247 0.07 -18.38 7.04
C ILE A 247 0.41 -19.47 8.06
N SER A 248 -0.32 -20.60 8.05
CA SER A 248 -0.05 -21.71 8.98
C SER A 248 1.26 -22.43 8.63
N ILE A 249 1.55 -22.57 7.33
CA ILE A 249 2.82 -23.12 6.84
C ILE A 249 3.98 -22.19 7.26
N ALA A 250 3.85 -20.88 7.04
CA ALA A 250 4.84 -19.90 7.48
C ALA A 250 5.09 -19.97 8.99
N ALA A 251 4.03 -20.03 9.81
CA ALA A 251 4.15 -20.15 11.26
C ALA A 251 4.85 -21.44 11.71
N ALA A 252 4.56 -22.56 11.05
CA ALA A 252 5.19 -23.84 11.35
C ALA A 252 6.67 -23.88 10.92
N VAL A 253 7.03 -23.32 9.76
CA VAL A 253 8.43 -23.22 9.33
C VAL A 253 9.24 -22.33 10.28
N ILE A 254 8.67 -21.21 10.73
CA ILE A 254 9.29 -20.36 11.75
C ILE A 254 9.51 -21.15 13.04
N TYR A 255 8.51 -21.90 13.50
CA TYR A 255 8.64 -22.74 14.69
C TYR A 255 9.81 -23.73 14.56
N ILE A 256 9.89 -24.47 13.45
CA ILE A 256 10.98 -25.42 13.20
C ILE A 256 12.35 -24.74 13.30
N ILE A 257 12.51 -23.58 12.66
CA ILE A 257 13.80 -22.87 12.60
C ILE A 257 14.17 -22.26 13.94
N THR A 258 13.19 -21.76 14.70
CA THR A 258 13.43 -21.27 16.07
C THR A 258 13.84 -22.40 17.03
N GLN A 259 13.39 -23.64 16.81
CA GLN A 259 13.83 -24.78 17.62
C GLN A 259 15.26 -25.23 17.28
N LEU A 260 15.72 -24.95 16.05
CA LEU A 260 17.09 -25.22 15.59
C LEU A 260 18.06 -24.08 15.90
N SER A 261 17.57 -22.87 16.14
CA SER A 261 18.41 -21.75 16.60
C SER A 261 18.70 -21.85 18.10
N ASP A 262 19.80 -21.22 18.52
CA ASP A 262 20.14 -21.09 19.95
C ASP A 262 19.06 -20.33 20.76
N ASP A 263 18.36 -19.39 20.12
CA ASP A 263 17.28 -18.61 20.73
C ASP A 263 15.90 -19.26 20.49
N LYS A 264 15.61 -20.30 21.30
CA LYS A 264 14.34 -21.04 21.21
C LYS A 264 13.16 -20.17 21.64
N LYS A 265 12.25 -19.90 20.71
CA LYS A 265 10.99 -19.20 20.99
C LYS A 265 9.88 -20.18 21.38
N PRO A 266 9.07 -19.89 22.42
CA PRO A 266 7.94 -20.71 22.78
C PRO A 266 6.82 -20.58 21.73
N LEU A 267 5.99 -21.62 21.60
CA LEU A 267 4.90 -21.66 20.62
C LEU A 267 3.89 -20.51 20.82
N LYS A 268 3.73 -20.05 22.05
CA LYS A 268 2.87 -18.92 22.42
C LYS A 268 3.30 -17.63 21.74
N ASP A 269 4.60 -17.34 21.70
CA ASP A 269 5.12 -16.11 21.12
C ASP A 269 4.95 -16.11 19.60
N ILE A 270 5.14 -17.27 18.97
CA ILE A 270 4.90 -17.45 17.53
C ILE A 270 3.40 -17.32 17.21
N SER A 271 2.53 -17.86 18.05
CA SER A 271 1.07 -17.70 17.93
C SER A 271 0.67 -16.23 18.01
N VAL A 272 1.27 -15.46 18.91
CA VAL A 272 1.02 -14.01 19.02
C VAL A 272 1.54 -13.26 17.79
N ALA A 273 2.77 -13.55 17.34
CA ALA A 273 3.39 -12.87 16.20
C ALA A 273 2.70 -13.14 14.86
N THR A 274 2.23 -14.37 14.64
CA THR A 274 1.58 -14.79 13.39
C THR A 274 0.05 -14.65 13.43
N GLY A 275 -0.53 -14.56 14.64
CA GLY A 275 -1.96 -14.60 14.86
C GLY A 275 -2.59 -15.96 14.55
N VAL A 276 -1.82 -17.05 14.46
CA VAL A 276 -2.33 -18.42 14.24
C VAL A 276 -2.45 -19.14 15.58
N ALA A 277 -3.51 -19.94 15.77
CA ALA A 277 -3.68 -20.69 17.02
C ALA A 277 -2.59 -21.77 17.18
N GLU A 278 -2.10 -21.96 18.39
CA GLU A 278 -1.04 -22.93 18.72
C GLU A 278 -1.32 -24.35 18.19
N GLY A 279 -2.57 -24.83 18.33
CA GLY A 279 -2.96 -26.14 17.80
C GLY A 279 -2.85 -26.25 16.28
N THR A 280 -3.10 -25.17 15.55
CA THR A 280 -2.94 -25.12 14.09
C THR A 280 -1.47 -25.15 13.69
N ILE A 281 -0.60 -24.47 14.46
CA ILE A 281 0.85 -24.51 14.25
C ILE A 281 1.36 -25.94 14.49
N ARG A 282 0.93 -26.61 15.57
CA ARG A 282 1.31 -28.00 15.87
C ARG A 282 0.86 -28.97 14.78
N ASN A 283 -0.37 -28.85 14.30
CA ASN A 283 -0.87 -29.69 13.21
C ASN A 283 -0.10 -29.46 11.91
N SER A 284 0.22 -28.20 11.59
CA SER A 284 1.01 -27.88 10.39
C SER A 284 2.46 -28.35 10.52
N TYR A 285 3.03 -28.29 11.72
CA TYR A 285 4.34 -28.85 12.03
C TYR A 285 4.35 -30.37 11.86
N LYS A 286 3.30 -31.08 12.31
CA LYS A 286 3.15 -32.52 12.11
C LYS A 286 3.13 -32.92 10.64
N ASP A 287 2.45 -32.14 9.81
CA ASP A 287 2.38 -32.37 8.36
C ASP A 287 3.73 -32.06 7.66
N LEU A 288 4.47 -31.07 8.17
CA LEU A 288 5.81 -30.69 7.66
C LEU A 288 6.94 -31.62 8.12
N TYR A 289 6.81 -32.23 9.30
CA TYR A 289 7.86 -33.02 9.96
C TYR A 289 8.52 -34.08 9.06
N PRO A 290 7.78 -34.88 8.25
CA PRO A 290 8.37 -35.88 7.37
C PRO A 290 9.28 -35.29 6.27
N HIS A 291 9.08 -34.02 5.94
CA HIS A 291 9.78 -33.32 4.86
C HIS A 291 10.86 -32.36 5.36
N VAL A 292 11.04 -32.24 6.68
CA VAL A 292 11.97 -31.29 7.31
C VAL A 292 13.40 -31.43 6.78
N SER A 293 13.89 -32.66 6.57
CA SER A 293 15.24 -32.90 6.04
C SER A 293 15.47 -32.38 4.63
N LYS A 294 14.40 -32.23 3.83
CA LYS A 294 14.47 -31.69 2.46
C LYS A 294 14.23 -30.18 2.43
N ILE A 295 13.39 -29.70 3.34
CA ILE A 295 12.97 -28.30 3.41
C ILE A 295 14.09 -27.43 3.99
N ILE A 296 14.78 -27.90 5.03
CA ILE A 296 15.77 -27.07 5.71
C ILE A 296 17.07 -27.01 4.91
N PRO A 297 17.64 -25.82 4.70
CA PRO A 297 18.93 -25.71 4.03
C PRO A 297 20.05 -26.38 4.83
N SER A 298 20.88 -27.17 4.14
CA SER A 298 22.02 -27.90 4.71
C SER A 298 23.09 -27.02 5.35
N TRP A 299 23.15 -25.73 4.97
CA TRP A 299 24.08 -24.76 5.55
C TRP A 299 23.64 -24.25 6.93
N TYR A 300 22.36 -24.41 7.29
CA TYR A 300 21.80 -23.88 8.54
C TYR A 300 21.78 -24.92 9.66
N ALA A 301 21.43 -26.17 9.37
CA ALA A 301 21.37 -27.26 10.36
C ALA A 301 21.88 -28.56 9.75
N LYS A 302 22.62 -29.34 10.55
CA LYS A 302 23.09 -30.68 10.16
C LYS A 302 22.00 -31.72 10.43
N GLU A 303 22.09 -32.89 9.81
CA GLU A 303 21.12 -33.99 10.02
C GLU A 303 21.01 -34.43 11.49
N GLU A 304 22.06 -34.22 12.29
CA GLU A 304 22.05 -34.50 13.73
C GLU A 304 21.17 -33.52 14.51
N ASP A 305 21.19 -32.23 14.15
CA ASP A 305 20.35 -31.20 14.76
C ASP A 305 18.87 -31.43 14.43
N LEU A 306 18.58 -31.98 13.25
CA LEU A 306 17.23 -32.35 12.84
C LEU A 306 16.66 -33.50 13.67
N LYS A 307 17.49 -34.43 14.16
CA LYS A 307 17.06 -35.51 15.05
C LYS A 307 16.75 -35.02 16.46
N ASN A 308 17.30 -33.87 16.85
CA ASN A 308 17.05 -33.22 18.14
C ASN A 308 15.76 -32.38 18.16
N LEU A 309 15.06 -32.25 17.02
CA LEU A 309 13.74 -31.64 16.98
C LEU A 309 12.74 -32.48 17.78
N CYS A 310 11.94 -31.81 18.61
CA CYS A 310 10.88 -32.49 19.36
C CYS A 310 9.86 -33.08 18.38
N SER A 311 9.59 -34.38 18.49
CA SER A 311 8.58 -35.01 17.64
C SER A 311 7.20 -34.41 17.94
N PRO A 312 6.41 -34.08 16.91
CA PRO A 312 5.11 -33.40 17.02
C PRO A 312 4.04 -34.14 17.83
#